data_AF-A0A3E1F081-F1
#
_entry.id   AF-A0A3E1F081-F1
#
_cell.length_a   1.000
_cell.length_b   1.000
_cell.length_c   1.000
_cell.angle_alpha   90.00
_cell.angle_beta   90.00
_cell.angle_gamma   90.00
#
_symmetry.space_group_name_H-M   'P 1'
#
loop_
_entity.id
_entity.type
_entity.pdbx_description
1 polymer ?
#
loop_
_entity_poly.entity_id
_entity_poly.type
_entity_poly.pdbx_seq_one_letter_code
_entity_poly.pdbx_strand_id
1 'polypeptide(L)'
;MKKLKNMKLSMLLLFIFMATNLIGQDDCKLCKTISKGQFNKMEHIVKTELLKYKYGTIIKSPSASYTNYDDSYDTIVAWLNSKSCVEQATWDKCQDKIQPYPNFSRLGFRLKSGDEFVFHIQQGHSNNLKNRLKFRERLYYLSMTEDKGFVKKQITLCKGH
;
A
#
# COMPACT_ATOMS: atom_id res chain seq x y z
N MET A 1 -54.24 26.05 -14.31
CA MET A 1 -52.87 26.31 -13.77
C MET A 1 -52.31 25.27 -12.79
N LYS A 2 -53.09 24.32 -12.22
CA LYS A 2 -52.57 23.31 -11.27
C LYS A 2 -51.60 22.26 -11.88
N LYS A 3 -51.78 21.89 -13.16
CA LYS A 3 -50.92 20.91 -13.85
C LYS A 3 -49.44 21.32 -13.99
N LEU A 4 -49.15 22.62 -14.16
CA LEU A 4 -47.78 23.11 -14.31
C LEU A 4 -46.96 23.06 -13.01
N LYS A 5 -47.60 23.17 -11.84
CA LYS A 5 -46.92 23.08 -10.53
C LYS A 5 -46.45 21.65 -10.25
N ASN A 6 -47.24 20.64 -10.62
CA ASN A 6 -46.89 19.23 -10.37
C ASN A 6 -45.72 18.76 -11.27
N MET A 7 -45.58 19.32 -12.46
CA MET A 7 -44.48 18.98 -13.38
C MET A 7 -43.13 19.51 -12.88
N LYS A 8 -43.10 20.70 -12.28
CA LYS A 8 -41.88 21.28 -11.68
C LYS A 8 -41.43 20.53 -10.42
N LEU A 9 -42.37 20.05 -9.62
CA LEU A 9 -42.06 19.30 -8.39
C LEU A 9 -41.47 17.91 -8.71
N SER A 10 -42.01 17.22 -9.73
CA SER A 10 -41.49 15.94 -10.21
C SER A 10 -40.04 16.06 -10.74
N MET A 11 -39.75 17.12 -11.49
CA MET A 11 -38.41 17.36 -12.05
C MET A 11 -37.36 17.68 -10.97
N LEU A 12 -37.75 18.38 -9.90
CA LEU A 12 -36.87 18.68 -8.76
C LEU A 12 -36.53 17.40 -7.96
N LEU A 13 -37.52 16.53 -7.74
CA LEU A 13 -37.33 15.25 -7.05
C LEU A 13 -36.41 14.30 -7.82
N LEU A 14 -36.50 14.28 -9.16
CA LEU A 14 -35.61 13.49 -10.00
C LEU A 14 -34.14 13.96 -9.90
N PHE A 15 -33.92 15.27 -9.80
CA PHE A 15 -32.58 15.85 -9.66
C PHE A 15 -31.94 15.51 -8.30
N ILE A 16 -32.73 15.48 -7.22
CA ILE A 16 -32.26 15.08 -5.89
C ILE A 16 -31.89 13.60 -5.85
N PHE A 17 -32.66 12.72 -6.49
CA PHE A 17 -32.35 11.29 -6.59
C PHE A 17 -31.13 10.98 -7.46
N MET A 18 -30.81 11.81 -8.47
CA MET A 18 -29.55 11.65 -9.20
C MET A 18 -28.34 12.12 -8.39
N ALA A 19 -28.50 13.13 -7.53
CA ALA A 19 -27.40 13.63 -6.70
C ALA A 19 -26.97 12.67 -5.58
N THR A 20 -27.86 11.81 -5.08
CA THR A 20 -27.55 10.87 -3.99
C THR A 20 -26.79 9.61 -4.44
N ASN A 21 -26.76 9.29 -5.74
CA ASN A 21 -25.99 8.16 -6.28
C ASN A 21 -24.49 8.47 -6.44
N LEU A 22 -24.07 9.73 -6.24
CA LEU A 22 -22.67 10.16 -6.33
C LEU A 22 -21.90 10.03 -5.02
N ILE A 23 -22.56 9.67 -3.92
CA ILE A 23 -21.88 9.17 -2.72
C ILE A 23 -21.54 7.70 -3.01
N GLY A 24 -20.63 7.50 -3.96
CA GLY A 24 -19.98 6.22 -4.16
C GLY A 24 -19.38 5.80 -2.83
N GLN A 25 -19.97 4.78 -2.22
CA GLN A 25 -19.37 4.08 -1.09
C GLN A 25 -18.04 3.54 -1.60
N ASP A 26 -16.98 4.29 -1.36
CA ASP A 26 -15.62 3.86 -1.63
C ASP A 26 -15.36 2.71 -0.64
N ASP A 27 -15.75 1.49 -1.02
CA ASP A 27 -15.69 0.26 -0.21
C ASP A 27 -14.23 -0.20 -0.11
N CYS A 28 -13.41 0.66 0.47
CA CYS A 28 -12.05 0.39 0.85
C CYS A 28 -12.08 -0.70 1.93
N LYS A 29 -12.00 -1.96 1.50
CA LYS A 29 -11.94 -3.14 2.38
C LYS A 29 -10.87 -2.99 3.47
N LEU A 30 -9.72 -2.40 3.13
CA LEU A 30 -8.65 -2.09 4.08
C LEU A 30 -9.13 -1.14 5.18
N CYS A 31 -9.70 0.01 4.79
CA CYS A 31 -10.22 1.05 5.67
C CYS A 31 -11.30 0.52 6.62
N LYS A 32 -12.23 -0.28 6.09
CA LYS A 32 -13.31 -0.95 6.86
C LYS A 32 -12.77 -1.97 7.85
N THR A 33 -11.65 -2.61 7.54
CA THR A 33 -11.00 -3.59 8.42
C THR A 33 -10.28 -2.88 9.56
N ILE A 34 -9.60 -1.78 9.25
CA ILE A 34 -8.93 -0.90 10.21
C ILE A 34 -9.93 -0.29 11.19
N SER A 35 -11.06 0.27 10.71
CA SER A 35 -12.07 0.89 11.58
C SER A 35 -12.72 -0.08 12.56
N LYS A 36 -12.64 -1.39 12.29
CA LYS A 36 -13.09 -2.47 13.17
C LYS A 36 -12.00 -3.02 14.09
N GLY A 37 -10.79 -2.45 14.06
CA GLY A 37 -9.63 -2.92 14.83
C GLY A 37 -9.13 -4.32 14.43
N GLN A 38 -9.46 -4.78 13.21
CA GLN A 38 -9.14 -6.15 12.77
C GLN A 38 -7.73 -6.21 12.13
N PHE A 39 -6.69 -5.90 12.90
CA PHE A 39 -5.32 -5.73 12.39
C PHE A 39 -4.75 -6.98 11.70
N ASN A 40 -5.07 -8.20 12.17
CA ASN A 40 -4.65 -9.44 11.50
C ASN A 40 -5.22 -9.55 10.06
N LYS A 41 -6.45 -9.05 9.84
CA LYS A 41 -7.06 -9.04 8.50
C LYS A 41 -6.48 -7.91 7.65
N MET A 42 -6.17 -6.76 8.26
CA MET A 42 -5.46 -5.67 7.58
C MET A 42 -4.10 -6.15 7.09
N GLU A 43 -3.32 -6.80 7.95
CA GLU A 43 -2.04 -7.43 7.62
C GLU A 43 -2.20 -8.40 6.44
N HIS A 44 -3.21 -9.27 6.48
CA HIS A 44 -3.50 -10.20 5.40
C HIS A 44 -3.83 -9.50 4.07
N ILE A 45 -4.59 -8.40 4.10
CA ILE A 45 -4.92 -7.62 2.91
C ILE A 45 -3.64 -7.03 2.30
N VAL A 46 -2.80 -6.37 3.12
CA VAL A 46 -1.54 -5.77 2.65
C VAL A 46 -0.57 -6.84 2.14
N LYS A 47 -0.46 -7.96 2.84
CA LYS A 47 0.33 -9.12 2.40
C LYS A 47 -0.15 -9.65 1.05
N THR A 48 -1.46 -9.73 0.84
CA THR A 48 -2.03 -10.17 -0.44
C THR A 48 -1.65 -9.21 -1.56
N GLU A 49 -1.67 -7.89 -1.30
CA GLU A 49 -1.24 -6.91 -2.29
C GLU A 49 0.25 -7.04 -2.61
N LEU A 50 1.10 -7.19 -1.59
CA LEU A 50 2.53 -7.45 -1.75
C LEU A 50 2.79 -8.68 -2.63
N LEU A 51 2.01 -9.75 -2.45
CA LEU A 51 2.17 -10.97 -3.23
C LEU A 51 1.79 -10.82 -4.72
N LYS A 52 1.00 -9.80 -5.09
CA LYS A 52 0.73 -9.46 -6.50
C LYS A 52 1.97 -8.85 -7.17
N TYR A 53 2.69 -8.00 -6.44
CA TYR A 53 3.87 -7.27 -6.91
C TYR A 53 5.18 -7.87 -6.40
N LYS A 54 5.20 -9.16 -6.06
CA LYS A 54 6.35 -9.80 -5.41
C LYS A 54 7.60 -9.94 -6.29
N TYR A 55 7.50 -9.75 -7.60
CA TYR A 55 8.63 -9.91 -8.50
C TYR A 55 9.17 -8.56 -8.92
N GLY A 56 10.49 -8.42 -8.83
CA GLY A 56 11.20 -7.24 -9.30
C GLY A 56 11.57 -7.31 -10.77
N THR A 57 12.11 -6.21 -11.26
CA THR A 57 12.63 -6.03 -12.62
C THR A 57 14.09 -6.49 -12.66
N ILE A 58 14.46 -7.28 -13.67
CA ILE A 58 15.85 -7.71 -13.85
C ILE A 58 16.62 -6.61 -14.58
N ILE A 59 17.62 -6.03 -13.94
CA ILE A 59 18.55 -5.08 -14.54
C ILE A 59 19.79 -5.84 -14.97
N LYS A 60 20.10 -5.75 -16.26
CA LYS A 60 21.31 -6.33 -16.85
C LYS A 60 22.32 -5.22 -17.12
N SER A 61 23.50 -5.36 -16.55
CA SER A 61 24.69 -4.58 -16.90
C SER A 61 25.67 -5.48 -17.66
N PRO A 62 26.68 -4.92 -18.36
CA PRO A 62 27.69 -5.71 -19.05
C PRO A 62 28.45 -6.69 -18.14
N SER A 63 28.55 -6.41 -16.83
CA SER A 63 29.33 -7.19 -15.85
C SER A 63 28.48 -8.02 -14.88
N ALA A 64 27.20 -7.72 -14.72
CA ALA A 64 26.33 -8.38 -13.75
C ALA A 64 24.84 -8.25 -14.07
N SER A 65 24.02 -9.14 -13.52
CA SER A 65 22.56 -9.01 -13.49
C SER A 65 22.10 -8.98 -12.04
N TYR A 66 21.17 -8.08 -11.72
CA TYR A 66 20.54 -8.00 -10.40
C TYR A 66 19.05 -7.70 -10.51
N THR A 67 18.27 -8.09 -9.50
CA THR A 67 16.84 -7.77 -9.45
C THR A 67 16.63 -6.47 -8.67
N ASN A 68 15.92 -5.53 -9.27
CA ASN A 68 15.45 -4.31 -8.64
C ASN A 68 13.98 -4.45 -8.23
N TYR A 69 13.64 -4.08 -6.99
CA TYR A 69 12.29 -4.12 -6.44
C TYR A 69 11.67 -2.74 -6.24
N ASP A 70 12.35 -1.66 -6.56
CA ASP A 70 11.89 -0.29 -6.31
C ASP A 70 10.49 -0.05 -6.89
N ASP A 71 10.27 -0.45 -8.15
CA ASP A 71 8.95 -0.34 -8.80
C ASP A 71 7.86 -1.11 -8.06
N SER A 72 8.19 -2.29 -7.50
CA SER A 72 7.27 -3.10 -6.70
C SER A 72 6.86 -2.36 -5.43
N TYR A 73 7.81 -1.76 -4.71
CA TYR A 73 7.51 -0.99 -3.51
C TYR A 73 6.76 0.29 -3.82
N ASP A 74 7.20 1.05 -4.83
CA ASP A 74 6.56 2.30 -5.25
C ASP A 74 5.10 2.04 -5.68
N THR A 75 4.82 0.92 -6.34
CA THR A 75 3.45 0.49 -6.68
C THR A 75 2.60 0.20 -5.44
N ILE A 76 3.14 -0.53 -4.45
CA ILE A 76 2.39 -0.84 -3.21
C ILE A 76 2.17 0.43 -2.39
N VAL A 77 3.15 1.33 -2.33
CA VAL A 77 3.03 2.64 -1.68
C VAL A 77 1.96 3.50 -2.35
N ALA A 78 1.93 3.55 -3.68
CA ALA A 78 0.87 4.25 -4.40
C ALA A 78 -0.52 3.64 -4.11
N TRP A 79 -0.62 2.31 -4.08
CA TRP A 79 -1.86 1.62 -3.72
C TRP A 79 -2.30 1.95 -2.28
N LEU A 80 -1.38 2.02 -1.31
CA LEU A 80 -1.69 2.43 0.06
C LEU A 80 -2.15 3.89 0.13
N ASN A 81 -1.43 4.80 -0.52
CA ASN A 81 -1.77 6.22 -0.58
C ASN A 81 -3.12 6.48 -1.26
N SER A 82 -3.57 5.58 -2.14
CA SER A 82 -4.92 5.66 -2.73
C SER A 82 -6.05 5.39 -1.73
N LYS A 83 -5.76 4.85 -0.53
CA LYS A 83 -6.79 4.46 0.44
C LYS A 83 -7.21 5.64 1.30
N SER A 84 -8.51 5.86 1.40
CA SER A 84 -9.09 7.01 2.12
C SER A 84 -8.75 7.08 3.62
N CYS A 85 -8.41 5.95 4.26
CA CYS A 85 -7.98 5.90 5.67
C CYS A 85 -6.48 6.14 5.88
N VAL A 86 -5.68 6.06 4.83
CA VAL A 86 -4.23 6.26 4.89
C VAL A 86 -3.96 7.75 4.74
N GLU A 87 -3.16 8.29 5.65
CA GLU A 87 -2.64 9.65 5.55
C GLU A 87 -1.45 9.65 4.58
N GLN A 88 -0.50 8.74 4.80
CA GLN A 88 0.69 8.63 3.99
C GLN A 88 1.35 7.26 4.12
N ALA A 89 1.90 6.75 3.02
CA ALA A 89 2.69 5.54 2.93
C ALA A 89 4.06 5.82 2.32
N THR A 90 5.05 5.03 2.72
CA THR A 90 6.42 5.11 2.22
C THR A 90 7.14 3.78 2.44
N TRP A 91 8.34 3.66 1.90
CA TRP A 91 9.25 2.56 2.18
C TRP A 91 10.66 3.11 2.38
N ASP A 92 11.57 2.31 2.91
CA ASP A 92 12.92 2.73 3.32
C ASP A 92 13.92 2.97 2.16
N LYS A 93 13.42 3.55 1.06
CA LYS A 93 14.16 3.87 -0.17
C LYS A 93 15.39 4.74 0.07
N CYS A 94 15.24 5.77 0.90
CA CYS A 94 16.27 6.80 1.11
C CYS A 94 17.10 6.57 2.37
N GLN A 95 16.96 5.40 3.00
CA GLN A 95 17.81 5.05 4.11
C GLN A 95 19.11 4.45 3.58
N ASP A 96 20.24 5.05 3.93
CA ASP A 96 21.57 4.48 3.66
C ASP A 96 21.67 3.10 4.31
N LYS A 97 21.60 2.06 3.48
CA LYS A 97 21.75 0.68 3.91
C LYS A 97 23.24 0.40 4.08
N ILE A 98 23.78 0.69 5.28
CA ILE A 98 25.11 0.24 5.67
C ILE A 98 25.09 -1.30 5.68
N GLN A 99 25.85 -1.93 4.78
CA GLN A 99 26.00 -3.40 4.66
C GLN A 99 26.32 -4.01 6.04
N PRO A 100 25.50 -4.97 6.52
CA PRO A 100 25.55 -6.34 6.00
C PRO A 100 24.18 -6.98 5.65
N TYR A 101 23.08 -6.23 5.65
CA TYR A 101 21.71 -6.74 5.41
C TYR A 101 21.03 -6.19 4.14
N PRO A 102 21.60 -6.39 2.93
CA PRO A 102 21.07 -5.78 1.70
C PRO A 102 19.68 -6.30 1.26
N ASN A 103 19.21 -7.39 1.86
CA ASN A 103 17.99 -8.09 1.42
C ASN A 103 16.76 -7.81 2.30
N PHE A 104 16.78 -6.79 3.16
CA PHE A 104 15.61 -6.40 3.94
C PHE A 104 15.20 -4.98 3.61
N SER A 105 13.89 -4.77 3.53
CA SER A 105 13.28 -3.47 3.34
C SER A 105 12.02 -3.39 4.18
N ARG A 106 11.65 -2.16 4.52
CA ARG A 106 10.46 -1.85 5.30
C ARG A 106 9.54 -0.98 4.49
N LEU A 107 8.27 -1.35 4.48
CA LEU A 107 7.19 -0.56 3.91
C LEU A 107 6.23 -0.19 5.04
N GLY A 108 5.91 1.08 5.18
CA GLY A 108 5.06 1.56 6.27
C GLY A 108 4.03 2.56 5.81
N PHE A 109 2.95 2.65 6.56
CA PHE A 109 1.94 3.67 6.35
C PHE A 109 1.37 4.16 7.67
N ARG A 110 1.01 5.43 7.66
CA ARG A 110 0.33 6.13 8.74
C ARG A 110 -1.13 6.31 8.39
N LEU A 111 -1.99 5.97 9.33
CA LEU A 111 -3.42 6.21 9.25
C LEU A 111 -3.76 7.64 9.60
N LYS A 112 -4.90 8.12 9.13
CA LYS A 112 -5.46 9.41 9.55
C LYS A 112 -5.80 9.47 11.05
N SER A 113 -5.94 8.32 11.72
CA SER A 113 -6.05 8.23 13.18
C SER A 113 -4.75 8.56 13.91
N GLY A 114 -3.62 8.52 13.19
CA GLY A 114 -2.27 8.70 13.74
C GLY A 114 -1.50 7.40 13.98
N ASP A 115 -2.16 6.23 13.92
CA ASP A 115 -1.50 4.94 14.06
C ASP A 115 -0.61 4.63 12.86
N GLU A 116 0.47 3.90 13.09
CA GLU A 116 1.50 3.67 12.09
C GLU A 116 1.94 2.21 12.08
N PHE A 117 1.85 1.58 10.91
CA PHE A 117 2.15 0.17 10.71
C PHE A 117 3.31 0.02 9.73
N VAL A 118 4.25 -0.86 10.06
CA VAL A 118 5.44 -1.16 9.28
C VAL A 118 5.51 -2.66 8.99
N PHE A 119 5.71 -2.98 7.72
CA PHE A 119 5.82 -4.32 7.16
C PHE A 119 7.28 -4.59 6.84
N HIS A 120 7.82 -5.65 7.45
CA HIS A 120 9.20 -6.12 7.23
C HIS A 120 9.20 -7.13 6.08
N ILE A 121 10.02 -6.85 5.06
CA ILE A 121 9.99 -7.55 3.78
C ILE A 121 11.42 -7.98 3.44
N GLN A 122 11.61 -9.26 3.16
CA GLN A 122 12.85 -9.80 2.63
C GLN A 122 12.83 -9.84 1.10
N GLN A 123 13.92 -9.44 0.45
CA GLN A 123 14.17 -9.50 -0.98
C GLN A 123 15.03 -10.73 -1.32
N GLY A 124 14.99 -11.18 -2.57
CA GLY A 124 15.89 -12.24 -3.06
C GLY A 124 15.34 -13.65 -2.88
N HIS A 125 16.15 -14.56 -2.35
CA HIS A 125 15.78 -15.96 -2.13
C HIS A 125 15.46 -16.22 -0.66
N SER A 126 14.40 -16.98 -0.39
CA SER A 126 14.16 -17.49 0.95
C SER A 126 14.97 -18.77 1.17
N ASN A 127 15.84 -18.75 2.19
CA ASN A 127 16.62 -19.92 2.61
C ASN A 127 15.73 -21.07 3.14
N ASN A 128 14.47 -20.78 3.46
CA ASN A 128 13.50 -21.73 4.04
C ASN A 128 12.61 -22.42 2.98
N LEU A 129 12.80 -22.16 1.69
CA LEU A 129 12.05 -22.83 0.64
C LEU A 129 12.75 -24.11 0.17
N LYS A 130 12.03 -25.24 0.19
CA LYS A 130 12.46 -26.51 -0.41
C LYS A 130 13.00 -26.27 -1.83
N ASN A 131 14.09 -26.95 -2.19
CA ASN A 131 14.95 -26.77 -3.37
C ASN A 131 14.27 -26.45 -4.72
N ARG A 132 13.00 -26.81 -4.90
CA ARG A 132 12.24 -26.63 -6.15
C ARG A 132 11.66 -25.22 -6.37
N LEU A 133 11.63 -24.36 -5.35
CA LEU A 133 11.13 -22.96 -5.45
C LEU A 133 12.26 -21.91 -5.42
N LYS A 134 13.53 -22.34 -5.55
CA LYS A 134 14.72 -21.47 -5.56
C LYS A 134 14.87 -20.63 -6.83
N PHE A 135 13.98 -20.75 -7.82
CA PHE A 135 14.25 -20.29 -9.18
C PHE A 135 13.96 -18.82 -9.48
N ARG A 136 13.30 -18.06 -8.59
CA ARG A 136 13.05 -16.63 -8.83
C ARG A 136 13.13 -15.80 -7.56
N GLU A 137 13.97 -14.79 -7.60
CA GLU A 137 14.05 -13.77 -6.56
C GLU A 137 12.68 -13.07 -6.42
N ARG A 138 12.21 -12.90 -5.18
CA ARG A 138 10.94 -12.22 -4.91
C ARG A 138 10.91 -11.54 -3.54
N LEU A 139 9.89 -10.74 -3.31
CA LEU A 139 9.55 -10.19 -2.00
C LEU A 139 8.89 -11.25 -1.12
N TYR A 140 9.33 -11.33 0.13
CA TYR A 140 8.79 -12.19 1.17
C TYR A 140 8.35 -11.33 2.35
N TYR A 141 7.07 -11.40 2.67
CA TYR A 141 6.57 -10.86 3.92
C TYR A 141 7.13 -11.63 5.12
N LEU A 142 7.63 -10.90 6.13
CA LEU A 142 8.16 -11.48 7.38
C LEU A 142 7.21 -11.21 8.54
N SER A 143 6.96 -9.94 8.83
CA SER A 143 6.20 -9.50 10.00
C SER A 143 5.64 -8.09 9.80
N MET A 144 4.72 -7.73 10.68
CA MET A 144 4.13 -6.40 10.80
C MET A 144 4.32 -5.93 12.24
N THR A 145 4.73 -4.67 12.40
CA THR A 145 4.93 -4.03 13.70
C THR A 145 4.31 -2.64 13.69
N GLU A 146 3.91 -2.15 14.86
CA GLU A 146 3.62 -0.73 15.05
C GLU A 146 4.94 0.00 15.37
N ASP A 147 5.35 0.91 14.49
CA ASP A 147 6.60 1.69 14.64
C ASP A 147 6.29 3.15 14.36
N LYS A 148 6.11 3.93 15.45
CA LYS A 148 5.70 5.33 15.36
C LYS A 148 6.86 6.18 14.87
N GLY A 149 6.63 6.92 13.79
CA GLY A 149 7.58 7.88 13.24
C GLY A 149 8.47 7.33 12.12
N PHE A 150 8.30 6.08 11.71
CA PHE A 150 8.96 5.53 10.52
C PHE A 150 8.68 6.37 9.27
N VAL A 151 7.40 6.66 8.98
CA VAL A 151 6.95 7.43 7.82
C VAL A 151 7.57 8.82 7.83
N LYS A 152 7.48 9.53 8.97
CA LYS A 152 8.08 10.87 9.13
C LYS A 152 9.59 10.82 8.92
N LYS A 153 10.27 9.81 9.48
CA LYS A 153 11.71 9.62 9.33
C LYS A 153 12.09 9.41 7.87
N GLN A 154 11.42 8.51 7.16
CA GLN A 154 11.73 8.24 5.75
C GLN A 154 11.48 9.45 4.85
N ILE A 155 10.39 10.20 5.08
CA ILE A 155 10.14 11.44 4.34
C ILE A 155 11.26 12.45 4.59
N THR A 156 11.74 12.56 5.82
CA THR A 156 12.83 13.49 6.16
C THR A 156 14.14 13.08 5.48
N LEU A 157 14.46 11.78 5.49
CA LEU A 157 15.64 11.24 4.80
C LEU A 157 15.55 11.51 3.29
N CYS A 158 14.40 11.23 2.66
CA CYS A 158 14.21 11.46 1.23
C CYS A 158 14.23 12.92 0.79
N LYS A 159 14.01 13.88 1.70
CA LYS A 159 14.11 15.33 1.40
C LYS A 159 15.55 15.87 1.48
N GLY A 160 16.44 15.13 2.14
CA GLY A 160 17.85 15.52 2.31
C GLY A 160 18.76 15.07 1.16
N HIS A 161 18.22 14.34 0.18
CA HIS A 161 18.86 13.92 -1.07
C HIS A 161 18.22 14.65 -2.25
#